data_AF-A0A838Z5I3-F1
#
_entry.id   AF-A0A838Z5I3-F1
#
_cell.length_a   1.000
_cell.length_b   1.000
_cell.length_c   1.000
_cell.angle_alpha   90.00
_cell.angle_beta   90.00
_cell.angle_gamma   90.00
#
_symmetry.space_group_name_H-M   'P 1'
#
loop_
_entity.id
_entity.type
_entity.pdbx_description
1 polymer ?
#
loop_
_entity_poly.entity_id
_entity_poly.type
_entity_poly.pdbx_seq_one_letter_code
_entity_poly.pdbx_strand_id
1 'polypeptide(L)'
;MKISTTRFIIYFVVSALVFQFVSNSLLGKEVRLFPMNGDIFPGAASPITWKSIVSTIIFPIKYILLRPLSFLFELQDPPPPFLLFAFVLYWTAIAFVIYYLLNKIFGLKKA
;
A
#
# COMPACT_ATOMS: atom_id res chain seq x y z
N MET A 1 -19.18 -11.89 5.78
CA MET A 1 -18.67 -11.29 7.05
C MET A 1 -19.77 -10.44 7.70
N LYS A 2 -19.68 -10.10 9.00
CA LYS A 2 -20.64 -9.18 9.67
C LYS A 2 -20.33 -7.69 9.43
N ILE A 3 -19.17 -7.37 8.83
CA ILE A 3 -18.79 -6.01 8.48
C ILE A 3 -19.44 -5.61 7.15
N SER A 4 -19.89 -4.36 7.04
CA SER A 4 -20.36 -3.82 5.76
C SER A 4 -19.20 -3.58 4.79
N THR A 5 -19.48 -3.68 3.49
CA THR A 5 -18.51 -3.43 2.41
C THR A 5 -17.83 -2.07 2.57
N THR A 6 -18.60 -1.01 2.82
CA THR A 6 -18.09 0.36 2.99
C THR A 6 -17.11 0.46 4.16
N ARG A 7 -17.45 -0.13 5.32
CA ARG A 7 -16.57 -0.11 6.49
C ARG A 7 -15.27 -0.86 6.21
N PHE A 8 -15.34 -2.02 5.56
CA PHE A 8 -14.16 -2.78 5.17
C PHE A 8 -13.23 -1.97 4.26
N ILE A 9 -13.77 -1.32 3.22
CA ILE A 9 -12.99 -0.51 2.28
C ILE A 9 -12.32 0.66 2.99
N ILE A 10 -13.06 1.39 3.85
CA ILE A 10 -12.50 2.52 4.62
C ILE A 10 -11.34 2.03 5.48
N TYR A 11 -11.52 0.94 6.23
CA TYR A 11 -10.44 0.39 7.05
C TYR A 11 -9.25 -0.06 6.22
N PHE A 12 -9.48 -0.67 5.06
CA PHE A 12 -8.41 -1.10 4.17
C PHE A 12 -7.60 0.09 3.64
N VAL A 13 -8.26 1.11 3.09
CA VAL A 13 -7.61 2.30 2.53
C VAL A 13 -6.85 3.07 3.60
N VAL A 14 -7.45 3.29 4.77
CA VAL A 14 -6.78 3.95 5.90
C VAL A 14 -5.56 3.14 6.35
N SER A 15 -5.70 1.81 6.46
CA SER A 15 -4.57 0.94 6.83
C SER A 15 -3.45 0.97 5.78
N ALA A 16 -3.79 1.01 4.49
CA ALA A 16 -2.81 1.11 3.40
C ALA A 16 -2.05 2.45 3.45
N LEU A 17 -2.75 3.56 3.71
CA LEU A 17 -2.14 4.88 3.90
C LEU A 17 -1.18 4.90 5.10
N VAL A 18 -1.65 4.40 6.25
CA VAL A 18 -0.83 4.32 7.48
C VAL A 18 0.38 3.42 7.25
N PHE A 19 0.19 2.24 6.67
CA PHE A 19 1.28 1.32 6.33
C PHE A 19 2.31 1.98 5.41
N GLN A 20 1.86 2.67 4.37
CA GLN A 20 2.72 3.36 3.43
C GLN A 20 3.53 4.48 4.11
N PHE A 21 2.87 5.32 4.92
CA PHE A 21 3.53 6.40 5.65
C PHE A 21 4.56 5.87 6.66
N VAL A 22 4.18 4.89 7.48
CA VAL A 22 5.06 4.31 8.51
C VAL A 22 6.27 3.63 7.88
N SER A 23 6.04 2.78 6.87
CA SER A 23 7.14 2.06 6.22
C SER A 23 8.10 2.99 5.50
N ASN A 24 7.62 4.06 4.84
CA ASN A 24 8.47 5.06 4.22
C ASN A 24 9.23 5.89 5.26
N SER A 25 8.59 6.24 6.38
CA SER A 25 9.25 7.04 7.43
C SER A 25 10.32 6.25 8.19
N LEU A 26 10.11 4.94 8.40
CA LEU A 26 11.07 4.09 9.11
C LEU A 26 12.24 3.63 8.23
N LEU A 27 11.95 3.27 6.98
CA LEU A 27 12.93 2.66 6.07
C LEU A 27 13.53 3.66 5.08
N GLY A 28 12.81 4.73 4.77
CA GLY A 28 13.25 5.78 3.84
C GLY A 28 14.12 6.84 4.51
N LYS A 29 14.58 7.79 3.69
CA LYS A 29 15.39 8.94 4.13
C LYS A 29 14.52 10.12 4.59
N GLU A 30 13.24 10.12 4.25
CA GLU A 30 12.32 11.24 4.45
C GLU A 30 10.99 10.77 5.07
N VAL A 31 10.41 11.59 5.95
CA VAL A 31 9.10 11.36 6.57
C VAL A 31 8.00 11.84 5.63
N ARG A 32 7.61 11.00 4.68
CA ARG A 32 6.61 11.33 3.66
C ARG A 32 5.75 10.13 3.29
N LEU A 33 4.53 10.41 2.81
CA LEU A 33 3.61 9.39 2.33
C LEU A 33 4.12 8.74 1.03
N PHE A 34 4.72 9.53 0.15
CA PHE A 34 5.28 9.06 -1.11
C PHE A 34 6.73 9.53 -1.25
N PRO A 35 7.64 8.70 -1.78
CA PRO A 35 9.04 9.06 -1.96
C PRO A 35 9.20 10.11 -3.06
N MET A 36 9.95 11.19 -2.79
CA MET A 36 10.24 12.24 -3.79
C MET A 36 11.40 11.86 -4.71
N ASN A 37 12.33 11.01 -4.23
CA ASN A 37 13.58 10.67 -4.93
C ASN A 37 13.48 9.36 -5.72
N GLY A 38 12.26 8.87 -6.01
CA GLY A 38 12.05 7.64 -6.80
C GLY A 38 12.33 6.31 -6.09
N ASP A 39 12.80 6.33 -4.83
CA ASP A 39 13.01 5.11 -4.03
C ASP A 39 11.66 4.54 -3.52
N ILE A 40 10.95 3.83 -4.40
CA ILE A 40 9.63 3.23 -4.14
C ILE A 40 9.71 2.07 -3.12
N PHE A 41 10.88 1.44 -2.99
CA PHE A 41 11.15 0.32 -2.09
C PHE A 41 12.31 0.63 -1.13
N PRO A 42 12.10 1.50 -0.13
CA PRO A 42 13.16 1.92 0.77
C PRO A 42 13.63 0.80 1.71
N GLY A 43 14.89 0.88 2.12
CA GLY A 43 15.50 -0.02 3.12
C GLY A 43 16.18 -1.28 2.58
N ALA A 44 15.92 -1.68 1.33
CA ALA A 44 16.46 -2.93 0.76
C ALA A 44 17.99 -2.92 0.68
N ALA A 45 18.58 -1.78 0.30
CA ALA A 45 20.03 -1.57 0.23
C ALA A 45 20.61 -0.89 1.49
N SER A 46 19.88 -0.90 2.62
CA SER A 46 20.35 -0.23 3.84
C SER A 46 21.57 -0.98 4.43
N PRO A 47 22.64 -0.26 4.83
CA PRO A 47 23.76 -0.87 5.56
C PRO A 47 23.36 -1.31 6.97
N ILE A 48 22.16 -0.94 7.43
CA ILE A 48 21.61 -1.32 8.74
C ILE A 48 20.82 -2.62 8.59
N THR A 49 21.31 -3.70 9.20
CA THR A 49 20.78 -5.06 9.05
C THR A 49 19.28 -5.18 9.33
N TRP A 50 18.79 -4.60 10.41
CA TRP A 50 17.36 -4.69 10.75
C TRP A 50 16.46 -3.99 9.72
N LYS A 51 16.92 -2.88 9.11
CA LYS A 51 16.17 -2.17 8.06
C LYS A 51 16.07 -3.02 6.80
N SER A 52 17.17 -3.70 6.41
CA SER A 52 17.18 -4.60 5.27
C SER A 52 16.22 -5.79 5.48
N ILE A 53 16.27 -6.46 6.65
CA ILE A 53 15.37 -7.57 7.00
C ILE A 53 13.90 -7.13 6.94
N VAL A 54 13.55 -6.02 7.60
CA VAL A 54 12.18 -5.51 7.60
C VAL A 54 11.74 -5.15 6.19
N SER A 55 12.59 -4.50 5.40
CA SER A 55 12.31 -4.16 3.99
C SER A 55 12.00 -5.42 3.17
N THR A 56 12.78 -6.49 3.32
CA THR A 56 12.54 -7.77 2.64
C THR A 56 11.20 -8.39 3.03
N ILE A 57 10.84 -8.37 4.32
CA ILE A 57 9.56 -8.95 4.81
C ILE A 57 8.35 -8.19 4.24
N ILE A 58 8.40 -6.86 4.23
CA ILE A 58 7.29 -6.04 3.76
C ILE A 58 7.26 -5.86 2.23
N PHE A 59 8.35 -6.20 1.54
CA PHE A 59 8.51 -6.01 0.10
C PHE A 59 7.35 -6.58 -0.72
N PRO A 60 6.87 -7.82 -0.50
CA PRO A 60 5.76 -8.38 -1.29
C PRO A 60 4.47 -7.56 -1.15
N ILE A 61 4.20 -7.06 0.06
CA ILE A 61 3.02 -6.23 0.34
C ILE A 61 3.15 -4.90 -0.39
N LYS A 62 4.29 -4.22 -0.25
CA LYS A 62 4.58 -2.98 -0.96
C LYS A 62 4.54 -3.15 -2.47
N TYR A 63 5.03 -4.29 -2.97
CA TYR A 63 5.04 -4.60 -4.39
C TYR A 63 3.62 -4.63 -4.94
N ILE A 64 2.70 -5.34 -4.27
CA ILE A 64 1.29 -5.36 -4.66
C ILE A 64 0.68 -3.95 -4.58
N LEU A 65 0.94 -3.21 -3.51
CA LEU A 65 0.32 -1.90 -3.28
C LEU A 65 0.83 -0.78 -4.20
N LEU A 66 2.10 -0.84 -4.62
CA LEU A 66 2.79 0.27 -5.29
C LEU A 66 3.17 -0.02 -6.74
N ARG A 67 3.54 -1.26 -7.08
CA ARG A 67 4.13 -1.58 -8.39
C ARG A 67 3.22 -1.23 -9.57
N PRO A 68 1.91 -1.51 -9.56
CA PRO A 68 1.07 -1.25 -10.73
C PRO A 68 0.93 0.23 -11.08
N LEU A 69 1.13 1.10 -10.10
CA LEU A 69 1.10 2.55 -10.25
C LEU A 69 2.49 3.19 -10.15
N SER A 70 3.57 2.41 -10.21
CA SER A 70 4.93 2.95 -10.02
C SER A 70 5.33 3.96 -11.10
N PHE A 71 4.78 3.81 -12.32
CA PHE A 71 4.99 4.73 -13.44
C PHE A 71 4.56 6.17 -13.11
N LEU A 72 3.66 6.36 -12.14
CA LEU A 72 3.25 7.70 -11.71
C LEU A 72 4.37 8.46 -11.00
N PHE A 73 5.38 7.77 -10.44
CA PHE A 73 6.56 8.41 -9.84
C PHE A 73 7.62 8.83 -10.87
N GLU A 74 7.51 8.35 -12.11
CA GLU A 74 8.39 8.72 -13.22
C GLU A 74 7.89 9.97 -13.96
N LEU A 75 6.67 10.42 -13.66
CA LEU A 75 6.14 11.69 -14.17
C LEU A 75 7.00 12.83 -13.61
N GLN A 76 7.32 13.79 -14.48
CA GLN A 76 7.96 15.04 -14.07
C GLN A 76 6.91 15.90 -13.34
N ASP A 77 7.06 16.06 -12.03
CA ASP A 77 6.19 16.86 -11.16
C ASP A 77 4.68 16.49 -11.13
N PRO A 78 4.30 15.24 -10.86
CA PRO A 78 2.90 14.92 -10.59
C PRO A 78 2.45 15.70 -9.34
N PRO A 79 1.37 16.50 -9.43
CA PRO A 79 0.88 17.23 -8.27
C PRO A 79 0.55 16.24 -7.15
N PRO A 80 1.04 16.43 -5.90
CA PRO A 80 0.90 15.47 -4.81
C PRO A 80 -0.53 14.92 -4.58
N PRO A 81 -1.61 15.72 -4.75
CA PRO A 81 -2.98 15.21 -4.65
C PRO A 81 -3.35 14.15 -5.70
N PHE A 82 -2.75 14.19 -6.90
CA PHE A 82 -3.06 13.26 -7.98
C PHE A 82 -2.54 11.85 -7.68
N LEU A 83 -1.32 11.74 -7.15
CA LEU A 83 -0.76 10.46 -6.71
C LEU A 83 -1.65 9.82 -5.65
N LEU A 84 -2.01 10.59 -4.62
CA LEU A 84 -2.89 10.11 -3.56
C LEU A 84 -4.22 9.60 -4.11
N PHE A 85 -4.84 10.35 -5.02
CA PHE A 85 -6.11 9.97 -5.62
C PHE A 85 -6.00 8.66 -6.42
N ALA A 86 -4.97 8.52 -7.27
CA ALA A 86 -4.74 7.31 -8.05
C ALA A 86 -4.54 6.08 -7.15
N PHE A 87 -3.74 6.22 -6.08
CA PHE A 87 -3.52 5.14 -5.13
C PHE A 87 -4.79 4.78 -4.33
N VAL A 88 -5.57 5.78 -3.89
CA VAL A 88 -6.84 5.53 -3.18
C VAL A 88 -7.84 4.79 -4.08
N LEU A 89 -7.95 5.17 -5.36
CA LEU A 89 -8.79 4.45 -6.31
C LEU A 89 -8.31 3.01 -6.51
N TYR A 90 -7.01 2.82 -6.71
CA TYR A 90 -6.43 1.50 -6.89
C TYR A 90 -6.63 0.59 -5.66
N TRP A 91 -6.35 1.10 -4.46
CA TRP A 91 -6.55 0.35 -3.22
C TRP A 91 -8.02 0.08 -2.93
N THR A 92 -8.92 0.98 -3.34
CA THR A 92 -10.37 0.72 -3.27
C THR A 92 -10.75 -0.47 -4.15
N ALA A 93 -10.23 -0.54 -5.38
CA ALA A 93 -10.47 -1.67 -6.27
C ALA A 93 -9.94 -3.00 -5.67
N ILE A 94 -8.72 -2.98 -5.11
CA ILE A 94 -8.18 -4.13 -4.36
C ILE A 94 -9.08 -4.52 -3.20
N ALA A 95 -9.55 -3.54 -2.41
CA ALA A 95 -10.42 -3.79 -1.27
C ALA A 95 -11.73 -4.47 -1.69
N PHE A 96 -12.32 -4.06 -2.81
CA PHE A 96 -13.50 -4.73 -3.37
C PHE A 96 -13.21 -6.18 -3.74
N VAL A 97 -12.10 -6.44 -4.45
CA VAL A 97 -11.71 -7.80 -4.85
C VAL A 97 -11.49 -8.68 -3.62
N ILE A 98 -10.73 -8.20 -2.63
CA ILE A 98 -10.46 -8.93 -1.39
C ILE A 98 -11.77 -9.18 -0.64
N TYR A 99 -12.60 -8.16 -0.46
CA TYR A 99 -13.89 -8.30 0.25
C TYR A 99 -14.79 -9.32 -0.43
N TYR A 100 -14.86 -9.30 -1.78
CA TYR A 100 -15.60 -10.27 -2.56
C TYR A 100 -15.07 -11.70 -2.37
N LEU A 101 -13.76 -11.90 -2.49
CA LEU A 101 -13.12 -13.21 -2.31
C LEU A 101 -13.33 -13.74 -0.88
N LEU A 102 -13.15 -12.89 0.14
CA LEU A 102 -13.39 -13.25 1.54
C LEU A 102 -14.86 -13.65 1.75
N ASN A 103 -15.81 -12.87 1.23
CA ASN A 103 -17.23 -13.23 1.35
C ASN A 103 -17.57 -14.51 0.59
N LYS A 104 -16.94 -14.77 -0.56
CA LYS A 104 -17.13 -16.03 -1.28
C LYS A 104 -16.60 -17.21 -0.46
N ILE A 105 -15.36 -17.15 0.02
CA ILE A 105 -14.70 -18.25 0.75
C ILE A 105 -15.37 -18.49 2.11
N PHE A 106 -15.59 -17.43 2.89
CA PHE A 106 -16.18 -17.54 4.23
C PHE A 106 -17.71 -17.59 4.23
N GLY A 107 -18.36 -17.13 3.16
CA GLY A 107 -19.79 -17.30 2.93
C GLY A 107 -20.15 -18.73 2.52
N LEU A 108 -19.31 -19.39 1.71
CA LEU A 108 -19.45 -20.82 1.39
C LEU A 108 -19.36 -21.72 2.62
N LYS A 109 -18.61 -21.32 3.67
CA LYS A 109 -18.56 -22.07 4.94
C LYS A 109 -19.84 -21.99 5.79
N LYS A 110 -20.80 -21.15 5.42
CA LYS A 110 -22.04 -20.93 6.19
C LYS A 110 -23.30 -21.49 5.52
N ALA A 111 -23.20 -21.97 4.27
CA ALA A 111 -24.28 -22.65 3.55
C ALA A 111 -24.09 -24.17 3.68
#